data_AF-A0A7S3W444-F1
#
_entry.id   AF-A0A7S3W444-F1
#
_cell.length_a   1.000
_cell.length_b   1.000
_cell.length_c   1.000
_cell.angle_alpha   90.00
_cell.angle_beta   90.00
_cell.angle_gamma   90.00
#
_symmetry.space_group_name_H-M   'P 1'
#
loop_
_entity.id
_entity.type
_entity.pdbx_description
1 polymer ?
#
loop_
_entity_poly.entity_id
_entity_poly.type
_entity_poly.pdbx_seq_one_letter_code
_entity_poly.pdbx_strand_id
1 'polypeptide(L)'
;CTSTSPSRASVSKSPPRRDAWPSGSTFVLASIGSAIGFGNIWRMPMMCYTNGGGAFMLPYLIALFVAAIPMVVLEFALGQALQRGHVAMISTLSRQWVGVGWASVLGTFLLAQFYSVLLAYVLVYLFNAFRHPQPWAAGVTLHNVTLGAGVTNVTRGNLTLAADAAASAHREMMYESSRMAAQFWEVSVLNSSGSIADTGGIVG
;
A
#
# COMPACT_ATOMS: atom_id res chain seq x y z
N CYS A 1 -58.48 35.86 38.69
CA CYS A 1 -57.89 35.66 37.36
C CYS A 1 -56.55 36.37 37.30
N THR A 2 -55.44 35.66 37.54
CA THR A 2 -54.09 36.18 37.31
C THR A 2 -53.31 35.04 36.66
N SER A 3 -53.15 35.14 35.34
CA SER A 3 -52.43 34.16 34.52
C SER A 3 -50.93 34.32 34.73
N THR A 4 -50.32 33.39 35.45
CA THR A 4 -48.87 33.18 35.42
C THR A 4 -48.48 32.58 34.06
N SER A 5 -47.73 33.33 33.26
CA SER A 5 -47.05 32.81 32.08
C SER A 5 -45.86 31.95 32.50
N PRO A 6 -45.57 30.82 31.83
CA PRO A 6 -44.36 30.06 32.10
C PRO A 6 -43.18 30.73 31.40
N SER A 7 -42.14 31.07 32.18
CA SER A 7 -40.86 31.55 31.66
C SER A 7 -40.23 30.49 30.77
N ARG A 8 -40.05 30.81 29.48
CA ARG A 8 -39.32 29.99 28.51
C ARG A 8 -37.84 29.95 28.91
N ALA A 9 -37.44 28.87 29.58
CA ALA A 9 -36.03 28.58 29.86
C ALA A 9 -35.26 28.49 28.53
N SER A 10 -34.30 29.38 28.32
CA SER A 10 -33.35 29.32 27.22
C SER A 10 -32.35 28.20 27.51
N VAL A 11 -32.54 27.04 26.87
CA VAL A 11 -31.53 25.98 26.85
C VAL A 11 -30.31 26.52 26.10
N SER A 12 -29.30 26.98 26.84
CA SER A 12 -27.99 27.27 26.26
C SER A 12 -27.33 25.95 25.86
N LYS A 13 -27.50 25.53 24.61
CA LYS A 13 -26.72 24.44 24.03
C LYS A 13 -25.25 24.88 24.01
N SER A 14 -24.45 24.39 24.94
CA SER A 14 -23.00 24.41 24.80
C SER A 14 -22.65 23.66 23.50
N PRO A 15 -21.68 24.15 22.71
CA PRO A 15 -21.28 23.46 21.51
C PRO A 15 -20.82 22.04 21.87
N PRO A 16 -21.14 21.03 21.05
CA PRO A 16 -20.77 19.65 21.34
C PRO A 16 -19.25 19.55 21.56
N ARG A 17 -18.86 18.98 22.71
CA ARG A 17 -17.46 18.73 23.05
C ARG A 17 -16.92 17.71 22.04
N ARG A 18 -15.77 18.00 21.43
CA ARG A 18 -15.12 17.08 20.47
C ARG A 18 -14.65 15.83 21.18
N ASP A 19 -14.77 14.69 20.50
CA ASP A 19 -14.22 13.43 20.97
C ASP A 19 -12.69 13.52 21.03
N ALA A 20 -12.13 13.01 22.13
CA ALA A 20 -10.71 12.97 22.38
C ALA A 20 -10.22 11.53 22.36
N TRP A 21 -8.95 11.34 21.98
CA TRP A 21 -8.33 10.04 22.04
C TRP A 21 -8.24 9.54 23.50
N PRO A 22 -8.52 8.24 23.75
CA PRO A 22 -8.48 7.68 25.09
C PRO A 22 -7.07 7.65 25.69
N SER A 23 -6.02 7.65 24.86
CA SER A 23 -4.63 7.74 25.31
C SER A 23 -3.70 8.34 24.24
N GLY A 24 -2.55 8.87 24.64
CA GLY A 24 -1.51 9.29 23.69
C GLY A 24 -0.95 8.14 22.86
N SER A 25 -0.87 6.93 23.43
CA SER A 25 -0.39 5.74 22.72
C SER A 25 -1.32 5.29 21.59
N THR A 26 -2.64 5.37 21.79
CA THR A 26 -3.62 5.05 20.73
C THR A 26 -3.56 6.05 19.59
N PHE A 27 -3.37 7.34 19.90
CA PHE A 27 -3.13 8.38 18.90
C PHE A 27 -1.84 8.13 18.09
N VAL A 28 -0.73 7.80 18.76
CA VAL A 28 0.55 7.50 18.08
C VAL A 28 0.41 6.26 17.20
N LEU A 29 -0.23 5.20 17.68
CA LEU A 29 -0.44 3.98 16.89
C LEU A 29 -1.31 4.25 15.65
N ALA A 30 -2.40 5.01 15.79
CA ALA A 30 -3.24 5.42 14.67
C ALA A 30 -2.45 6.28 13.66
N SER A 31 -1.59 7.18 14.15
CA SER A 31 -0.76 8.04 13.32
C SER A 31 0.31 7.26 12.54
N ILE A 32 0.97 6.29 13.19
CA ILE A 32 1.95 5.41 12.54
C ILE A 32 1.25 4.55 11.48
N GLY A 33 0.06 4.02 11.77
CA GLY A 33 -0.73 3.25 10.81
C GLY A 33 -1.09 4.05 9.56
N SER A 34 -1.39 5.35 9.71
CA SER A 34 -1.62 6.27 8.59
C SER A 34 -0.33 6.61 7.82
N ALA A 35 0.81 6.67 8.51
CA ALA A 35 2.10 7.03 7.91
C ALA A 35 2.72 5.90 7.05
N ILE A 36 2.41 4.63 7.36
CA ILE A 36 2.95 3.48 6.61
C ILE A 36 2.12 3.29 5.33
N GLY A 37 2.62 3.83 4.22
CA GLY A 37 2.03 3.64 2.90
C GLY A 37 2.54 2.37 2.20
N PHE A 38 1.62 1.53 1.71
CA PHE A 38 1.92 0.39 0.83
C PHE A 38 2.83 0.80 -0.36
N GLY A 39 2.64 2.00 -0.89
CA GLY A 39 3.47 2.57 -1.96
C GLY A 39 4.97 2.62 -1.67
N ASN A 40 5.35 2.81 -0.40
CA ASN A 40 6.76 2.83 -0.02
C ASN A 40 7.39 1.42 -0.06
N ILE A 41 6.59 0.35 0.04
CA ILE A 41 7.13 -1.01 0.04
C ILE A 41 7.66 -1.39 -1.34
N TRP A 42 6.95 -1.05 -2.42
CA TRP A 42 7.37 -1.43 -3.79
C TRP A 42 8.13 -0.33 -4.53
N ARG A 43 7.77 0.95 -4.32
CA ARG A 43 8.35 2.06 -5.10
C ARG A 43 9.76 2.39 -4.64
N MET A 44 9.99 2.32 -3.33
CA MET A 44 11.26 2.71 -2.73
C MET A 44 12.42 1.79 -3.19
N PRO A 45 12.27 0.45 -3.17
CA PRO A 45 13.29 -0.45 -3.71
C PRO A 45 13.53 -0.25 -5.22
N MET A 46 12.46 -0.07 -6.00
CA MET A 46 12.56 0.14 -7.45
C MET A 46 13.29 1.45 -7.78
N MET A 47 13.02 2.52 -7.04
CA MET A 47 13.68 3.82 -7.22
C MET A 47 15.13 3.80 -6.77
N CYS A 48 15.46 3.07 -5.69
CA CYS A 48 16.85 2.86 -5.30
C CYS A 48 17.59 2.11 -6.41
N TYR A 49 17.00 1.03 -6.93
CA TYR A 49 17.64 0.22 -7.96
C TYR A 49 18.01 1.01 -9.21
N THR A 50 17.12 1.88 -9.71
CA THR A 50 17.38 2.68 -10.91
C THR A 50 18.28 3.90 -10.68
N ASN A 51 18.40 4.40 -9.44
CA ASN A 51 19.15 5.63 -9.12
C ASN A 51 20.47 5.37 -8.38
N GLY A 52 21.18 4.29 -8.71
CA GLY A 52 22.50 4.00 -8.12
C GLY A 52 22.45 3.19 -6.81
N GLY A 53 21.40 2.39 -6.64
CA GLY A 53 21.24 1.46 -5.52
C GLY A 53 21.19 2.16 -4.17
N GLY A 54 22.06 1.75 -3.25
CA GLY A 54 22.13 2.30 -1.89
C GLY A 54 22.56 3.77 -1.82
N ALA A 55 23.24 4.31 -2.85
CA ALA A 55 23.67 5.71 -2.84
C ALA A 55 22.48 6.70 -2.87
N PHE A 56 21.34 6.30 -3.44
CA PHE A 56 20.11 7.08 -3.45
C PHE A 56 19.49 7.29 -2.05
N MET A 57 19.86 6.47 -1.07
CA MET A 57 19.38 6.64 0.31
C MET A 57 19.82 7.96 0.93
N LEU A 58 21.01 8.46 0.59
CA LEU A 58 21.54 9.69 1.17
C LEU A 58 20.69 10.93 0.83
N PRO A 59 20.42 11.26 -0.46
CA PRO A 59 19.53 12.38 -0.78
C PRO A 59 18.10 12.17 -0.27
N TYR A 60 17.62 10.92 -0.22
CA TYR A 60 16.31 10.61 0.35
C TYR A 60 16.21 10.97 1.84
N LEU A 61 17.22 10.60 2.64
CA LEU A 61 17.27 10.93 4.06
C LEU A 61 17.39 12.45 4.28
N ILE A 62 18.18 13.14 3.47
CA ILE A 62 18.30 14.61 3.55
C ILE A 62 16.93 15.26 3.29
N ALA A 63 16.23 14.84 2.24
CA ALA A 63 14.88 15.35 1.93
C ALA A 63 13.87 15.01 3.05
N LEU A 64 13.99 13.83 3.67
CA LEU A 64 13.16 13.43 4.81
C LEU A 64 13.34 14.40 5.99
N PHE A 65 14.58 14.68 6.40
CA PHE A 65 14.85 15.55 7.55
C PHE A 65 14.58 17.04 7.27
N VAL A 66 14.86 17.51 6.06
CA VAL A 66 14.76 18.95 5.71
C VAL A 66 13.36 19.35 5.27
N ALA A 67 12.61 18.46 4.60
CA ALA A 67 11.30 18.79 4.05
C ALA A 67 10.16 18.01 4.73
N ALA A 68 10.26 16.68 4.80
CA ALA A 68 9.14 15.85 5.26
C ALA A 68 8.85 16.04 6.76
N ILE A 69 9.86 15.95 7.63
CA ILE A 69 9.66 16.10 9.08
C ILE A 69 9.12 17.50 9.43
N PRO A 70 9.69 18.61 8.93
CA PRO A 70 9.15 19.95 9.21
C PRO A 70 7.71 20.12 8.72
N MET A 71 7.36 19.55 7.57
CA MET A 71 5.99 19.63 7.03
C MET A 71 4.99 18.87 7.91
N VAL A 72 5.33 17.66 8.37
CA VAL A 72 4.46 16.89 9.28
C VAL A 72 4.31 17.58 10.63
N VAL A 73 5.39 18.15 11.18
CA VAL A 73 5.33 18.93 12.43
C VAL A 73 4.42 20.16 12.25
N LEU A 74 4.53 20.85 11.12
CA LEU A 74 3.66 21.99 10.80
C LEU A 74 2.19 21.55 10.72
N GLU A 75 1.89 20.44 10.06
CA GLU A 75 0.54 19.91 9.93
C GLU A 75 -0.06 19.55 11.30
N PHE A 76 0.71 18.90 12.18
CA PHE A 76 0.26 18.60 13.54
C PHE A 76 0.09 19.84 14.40
N ALA A 77 1.01 20.81 14.30
CA ALA A 77 0.90 22.08 15.03
C ALA A 77 -0.37 22.85 14.61
N LEU A 78 -0.66 22.92 13.31
CA LEU A 78 -1.88 23.56 12.78
C LEU A 78 -3.15 22.78 13.19
N GLY A 79 -3.11 21.45 13.14
CA GLY A 79 -4.21 20.60 13.58
C GLY A 79 -4.56 20.80 15.06
N GLN A 80 -3.54 20.91 15.92
CA GLN A 80 -3.72 21.18 17.34
C GLN A 80 -4.15 22.62 17.64
N ALA A 81 -3.65 23.60 16.90
CA ALA A 81 -3.96 25.02 17.11
C ALA A 81 -5.38 25.38 16.65
N LEU A 82 -5.81 24.88 15.48
CA LEU A 82 -7.10 25.25 14.88
C LEU A 82 -8.22 24.28 15.28
N GLN A 83 -7.90 23.02 15.60
CA GLN A 83 -8.84 21.96 15.96
C GLN A 83 -10.06 21.89 15.02
N ARG A 84 -9.82 22.05 13.71
CA ARG A 84 -10.84 22.07 12.65
C ARG A 84 -10.50 21.02 11.58
N GLY A 85 -11.50 20.59 10.82
CA GLY A 85 -11.27 19.71 9.67
C GLY A 85 -10.45 20.42 8.58
N HIS A 86 -9.75 19.65 7.74
CA HIS A 86 -8.77 20.17 6.77
C HIS A 86 -9.30 21.33 5.88
N VAL A 87 -10.50 21.19 5.30
CA VAL A 87 -11.12 22.25 4.48
C VAL A 87 -11.41 23.53 5.29
N ALA A 88 -11.92 23.36 6.52
CA ALA A 88 -12.22 24.47 7.42
C ALA A 88 -10.95 25.12 8.00
N MET A 89 -9.86 24.36 8.12
CA MET A 89 -8.54 24.85 8.50
C MET A 89 -8.00 25.79 7.42
N ILE A 90 -8.01 25.34 6.16
CA ILE A 90 -7.54 26.13 5.01
C ILE A 90 -8.39 27.39 4.82
N SER A 91 -9.72 27.29 4.99
CA SER A 91 -10.62 28.44 4.90
C SER A 91 -10.36 29.49 5.98
N THR A 92 -9.85 29.08 7.15
CA THR A 92 -9.49 29.98 8.25
C THR A 92 -8.16 30.71 7.96
N LEU A 93 -7.24 30.06 7.23
CA LEU A 93 -5.95 30.67 6.87
C LEU A 93 -6.09 31.63 5.68
N SER A 94 -6.77 31.20 4.60
CA SER A 94 -7.09 32.07 3.47
C SER A 94 -8.30 31.58 2.70
N ARG A 95 -9.28 32.47 2.49
CA ARG A 95 -10.53 32.16 1.79
C ARG A 95 -10.32 31.84 0.30
N GLN A 96 -9.22 32.28 -0.30
CA GLN A 96 -8.89 31.98 -1.70
C GLN A 96 -8.41 30.54 -1.90
N TRP A 97 -7.89 29.90 -0.85
CA TRP A 97 -7.29 28.56 -0.92
C TRP A 97 -8.28 27.43 -0.62
N VAL A 98 -9.55 27.77 -0.36
CA VAL A 98 -10.60 26.79 -0.05
C VAL A 98 -10.75 25.74 -1.15
N GLY A 99 -10.54 26.11 -2.41
CA GLY A 99 -10.53 25.17 -3.54
C GLY A 99 -9.49 24.06 -3.40
N VAL A 100 -8.32 24.36 -2.82
CA VAL A 100 -7.26 23.37 -2.56
C VAL A 100 -7.72 22.36 -1.51
N GLY A 101 -8.45 22.81 -0.49
CA GLY A 101 -9.03 21.90 0.51
C GLY A 101 -10.06 20.94 -0.08
N TRP A 102 -10.90 21.40 -1.01
CA TRP A 102 -11.83 20.50 -1.71
C TRP A 102 -11.14 19.57 -2.70
N ALA A 103 -10.08 20.04 -3.37
CA ALA A 103 -9.27 19.22 -4.24
C ALA A 103 -8.57 18.08 -3.47
N SER A 104 -8.07 18.34 -2.26
CA SER A 104 -7.46 17.30 -1.43
C SER A 104 -8.50 16.27 -0.98
N VAL A 105 -9.72 16.68 -0.64
CA VAL A 105 -10.83 15.74 -0.33
C VAL A 105 -11.13 14.83 -1.53
N LEU A 106 -11.30 15.40 -2.73
CA LEU A 106 -11.51 14.61 -3.94
C LEU A 106 -10.33 13.66 -4.22
N GLY A 107 -9.10 14.14 -4.04
CA GLY A 107 -7.88 13.35 -4.17
C GLY A 107 -7.89 12.14 -3.22
N THR A 108 -8.18 12.36 -1.93
CA THR A 108 -8.26 11.27 -0.94
C THR A 108 -9.38 10.28 -1.24
N PHE A 109 -10.51 10.73 -1.79
CA PHE A 109 -11.61 9.86 -2.20
C PHE A 109 -11.21 8.94 -3.36
N LEU A 110 -10.62 9.49 -4.42
CA LEU A 110 -10.12 8.70 -5.55
C LEU A 110 -9.03 7.71 -5.12
N LEU A 111 -8.15 8.15 -4.22
CA LEU A 111 -7.10 7.33 -3.66
C LEU A 111 -7.68 6.17 -2.83
N ALA A 112 -8.68 6.43 -2.00
CA ALA A 112 -9.38 5.39 -1.24
C ALA A 112 -10.04 4.34 -2.15
N GLN A 113 -10.67 4.77 -3.26
CA GLN A 113 -11.24 3.85 -4.25
C GLN A 113 -10.16 2.96 -4.88
N PHE A 114 -9.04 3.56 -5.29
CA PHE A 114 -7.91 2.83 -5.87
C PHE A 114 -7.32 1.81 -4.89
N TYR A 115 -7.06 2.21 -3.63
CA TYR A 115 -6.50 1.31 -2.63
C TYR A 115 -7.47 0.20 -2.19
N SER A 116 -8.78 0.42 -2.28
CA SER A 116 -9.77 -0.62 -1.97
C SER A 116 -9.68 -1.81 -2.93
N VAL A 117 -9.43 -1.56 -4.21
CA VAL A 117 -9.21 -2.61 -5.22
C VAL A 117 -7.91 -3.37 -4.95
N LEU A 118 -6.82 -2.65 -4.63
CA LEU A 118 -5.56 -3.29 -4.24
C LEU A 118 -5.71 -4.19 -3.01
N LEU A 119 -6.47 -3.74 -2.00
CA LEU A 119 -6.74 -4.54 -0.81
C LEU A 119 -7.50 -5.82 -1.17
N ALA A 120 -8.48 -5.74 -2.09
CA ALA A 120 -9.20 -6.92 -2.57
C ALA A 120 -8.24 -7.95 -3.21
N TYR A 121 -7.29 -7.51 -4.04
CA TYR A 121 -6.28 -8.42 -4.61
C TYR A 121 -5.43 -9.08 -3.52
N VAL A 122 -4.94 -8.32 -2.54
CA VAL A 122 -4.17 -8.87 -1.41
C VAL A 122 -4.97 -9.93 -0.65
N LEU A 123 -6.28 -9.71 -0.44
CA LEU A 123 -7.15 -10.69 0.21
C LEU A 123 -7.32 -11.96 -0.63
N VAL A 124 -7.49 -11.85 -1.95
CA VAL A 124 -7.55 -13.00 -2.86
C VAL A 124 -6.26 -13.83 -2.76
N TYR A 125 -5.10 -13.19 -2.77
CA TYR A 125 -3.82 -13.88 -2.57
C TYR A 125 -3.69 -14.47 -1.16
N LEU A 126 -4.13 -13.76 -0.12
CA LEU A 126 -4.08 -14.25 1.25
C LEU A 126 -4.91 -15.53 1.42
N PHE A 127 -6.13 -15.56 0.90
CA PHE A 127 -6.99 -16.75 0.99
C PHE A 127 -6.46 -17.91 0.14
N ASN A 128 -5.89 -17.64 -1.03
CA ASN A 128 -5.25 -18.68 -1.84
C ASN A 128 -3.92 -19.18 -1.26
N ALA A 129 -3.24 -18.39 -0.42
CA ALA A 129 -2.00 -18.79 0.24
C ALA A 129 -2.21 -19.92 1.28
N PHE A 130 -3.42 -20.04 1.82
CA PHE A 130 -3.80 -21.14 2.72
C PHE A 130 -4.19 -22.42 1.98
N ARG A 131 -4.22 -22.43 0.64
CA ARG A 131 -4.50 -23.62 -0.17
C ARG A 131 -3.19 -24.31 -0.56
N HIS A 132 -3.15 -25.64 -0.47
CA HIS A 132 -2.02 -26.45 -0.91
C HIS A 132 -2.46 -27.50 -1.95
N PRO A 133 -1.83 -27.57 -3.13
CA PRO A 133 -0.78 -26.68 -3.63
C PRO A 133 -1.32 -25.27 -3.91
N GLN A 134 -0.48 -24.24 -3.80
CA GLN A 134 -0.89 -22.88 -4.12
C GLN A 134 -1.14 -22.76 -5.63
N PRO A 135 -2.15 -21.97 -6.07
CA PRO A 135 -2.49 -21.84 -7.49
C PRO A 135 -1.32 -21.37 -8.38
N TRP A 136 -0.49 -20.47 -7.86
CA TRP A 136 0.72 -19.98 -8.54
C TRP A 136 1.95 -20.88 -8.37
N ALA A 137 1.85 -21.95 -7.59
CA ALA A 137 2.93 -22.93 -7.36
C ALA A 137 2.68 -24.28 -8.05
N ALA A 138 1.46 -24.53 -8.55
CA ALA A 138 0.98 -25.83 -9.00
C ALA A 138 1.68 -26.45 -10.23
N GLY A 139 2.67 -25.75 -10.82
CA GLY A 139 3.45 -26.25 -11.97
C GLY A 139 4.78 -26.91 -11.62
N VAL A 140 5.29 -26.78 -10.39
CA VAL A 140 6.58 -27.39 -9.97
C VAL A 140 6.34 -28.72 -9.27
N THR A 141 5.68 -29.66 -9.94
CA THR A 141 5.78 -31.07 -9.56
C THR A 141 7.10 -31.59 -10.11
N LEU A 142 7.96 -32.14 -9.24
CA LEU A 142 9.23 -32.80 -9.58
C LEU A 142 9.03 -34.10 -10.40
N HIS A 143 8.07 -34.13 -11.32
CA HIS A 143 7.89 -35.22 -12.27
C HIS A 143 8.49 -34.75 -13.60
N ASN A 144 9.77 -35.08 -13.77
CA ASN A 144 10.61 -34.84 -14.96
C ASN A 144 11.38 -33.51 -15.01
N VAL A 145 12.05 -33.13 -13.91
CA VAL A 145 13.46 -32.72 -14.12
C VAL A 145 14.19 -33.98 -14.57
N THR A 146 14.04 -34.31 -15.85
CA THR A 146 15.04 -35.14 -16.50
C THR A 146 16.36 -34.43 -16.24
N LEU A 147 17.34 -35.19 -15.78
CA LEU A 147 18.73 -34.79 -15.75
C LEU A 147 19.14 -34.42 -17.18
N GLY A 148 18.74 -33.24 -17.64
CA GLY A 148 19.11 -32.65 -18.93
C GLY A 148 20.56 -32.18 -18.92
N ALA A 149 21.21 -32.22 -17.76
CA ALA A 149 22.66 -32.34 -17.69
C ALA A 149 22.99 -33.83 -17.69
N GLY A 150 23.43 -34.35 -18.83
CA GLY A 150 24.01 -35.69 -18.96
C GLY A 150 25.27 -35.85 -18.10
N VAL A 151 25.10 -35.96 -16.78
CA VAL A 151 26.17 -36.15 -15.81
C VAL A 151 25.75 -37.28 -14.87
N THR A 152 25.85 -38.51 -15.37
CA THR A 152 25.67 -39.73 -14.56
C THR A 152 26.95 -40.13 -13.82
N ASN A 153 28.08 -39.45 -14.04
CA ASN A 153 29.36 -39.75 -13.41
C ASN A 153 30.02 -38.48 -12.86
N VAL A 154 29.63 -38.06 -11.65
CA VAL A 154 30.38 -37.04 -10.90
C VAL A 154 31.63 -37.68 -10.32
N THR A 155 32.72 -37.69 -11.09
CA THR A 155 34.05 -37.90 -10.52
C THR A 155 34.45 -36.63 -9.74
N ARG A 156 35.22 -36.80 -8.66
CA ARG A 156 35.62 -35.75 -7.69
C ARG A 156 36.28 -34.51 -8.32
N GLY A 157 36.65 -34.55 -9.60
CA GLY A 157 37.28 -33.46 -10.35
C GLY A 157 36.32 -32.50 -11.06
N ASN A 158 34.99 -32.72 -11.01
CA ASN A 158 34.02 -31.96 -11.80
C ASN A 158 32.95 -31.22 -10.98
N LEU A 159 33.35 -30.73 -9.80
CA LEU A 159 32.47 -30.03 -8.86
C LEU A 159 31.91 -28.72 -9.44
N THR A 160 32.66 -28.07 -10.34
CA THR A 160 32.25 -26.84 -11.03
C THR A 160 31.13 -27.10 -12.03
N LEU A 161 31.19 -28.15 -12.85
CA LEU A 161 30.10 -28.49 -13.78
C LEU A 161 28.84 -28.97 -13.05
N ALA A 162 28.99 -29.66 -11.92
CA ALA A 162 27.85 -30.01 -11.06
C ALA A 162 27.24 -28.76 -10.38
N ALA A 163 28.07 -27.80 -9.96
CA ALA A 163 27.61 -26.52 -9.42
C ALA A 163 26.95 -25.66 -10.50
N ASP A 164 27.45 -25.66 -11.73
CA ASP A 164 26.89 -24.94 -12.87
C ASP A 164 25.55 -25.55 -13.30
N ALA A 165 25.42 -26.88 -13.30
CA ALA A 165 24.16 -27.58 -13.56
C ALA A 165 23.12 -27.35 -12.45
N ALA A 166 23.56 -27.27 -11.18
CA ALA A 166 22.69 -26.91 -10.07
C ALA A 166 22.25 -25.43 -10.16
N ALA A 167 23.16 -24.53 -10.56
CA ALA A 167 22.87 -23.12 -10.75
C ALA A 167 21.94 -22.86 -11.96
N SER A 168 22.07 -23.62 -13.05
CA SER A 168 21.14 -23.54 -14.18
C SER A 168 19.76 -24.08 -13.82
N ALA A 169 19.68 -25.22 -13.13
CA ALA A 169 18.41 -25.77 -12.65
C ALA A 169 17.70 -24.80 -11.68
N HIS A 170 18.45 -24.15 -10.79
CA HIS A 170 17.90 -23.12 -9.91
C HIS A 170 17.40 -21.89 -10.68
N ARG A 171 18.11 -21.44 -11.73
CA ARG A 171 17.65 -20.34 -12.59
C ARG A 171 16.37 -20.69 -13.36
N GLU A 172 16.28 -21.90 -13.88
CA GLU A 172 15.07 -22.39 -14.57
C GLU A 172 13.88 -22.48 -13.61
N MET A 173 14.09 -22.97 -12.39
CA MET A 173 13.06 -23.02 -11.35
C MET A 173 12.54 -21.63 -10.98
N MET A 174 13.45 -20.65 -10.82
CA MET A 174 13.08 -19.27 -10.53
C MET A 174 12.31 -18.62 -11.69
N TYR A 175 12.77 -18.85 -12.93
CA TYR A 175 12.09 -18.35 -14.14
C TYR A 175 10.68 -18.91 -14.24
N GLU A 176 10.50 -20.22 -14.09
CA GLU A 176 9.20 -20.85 -14.24
C GLU A 176 8.24 -20.45 -13.11
N SER A 177 8.73 -20.35 -11.87
CA SER A 177 7.95 -19.84 -10.74
C SER A 177 7.44 -18.42 -10.99
N SER A 178 8.29 -17.55 -11.55
CA SER A 178 7.90 -16.18 -11.89
C SER A 178 6.83 -16.10 -12.98
N ARG A 179 6.92 -16.98 -13.99
CA ARG A 179 5.93 -17.06 -15.08
C ARG A 179 4.59 -17.56 -14.60
N MET A 180 4.56 -18.59 -13.75
CA MET A 180 3.32 -19.15 -13.22
C MET A 180 2.59 -18.15 -12.31
N ALA A 181 3.34 -17.40 -11.49
CA ALA A 181 2.76 -16.32 -10.71
C ALA A 181 2.18 -15.20 -11.60
N ALA A 182 2.87 -14.84 -12.69
CA ALA A 182 2.37 -13.88 -13.66
C ALA A 182 1.12 -14.39 -14.40
N GLN A 183 1.09 -15.66 -14.81
CA GLN A 183 -0.07 -16.25 -15.47
C GLN A 183 -1.29 -16.29 -14.56
N PHE A 184 -1.12 -16.66 -13.28
CA PHE A 184 -2.19 -16.60 -12.30
C PHE A 184 -2.72 -15.17 -12.13
N TRP A 185 -1.83 -14.19 -12.06
CA TRP A 185 -2.20 -12.78 -11.98
C TRP A 185 -3.03 -12.33 -13.19
N GLU A 186 -2.54 -12.55 -14.41
CA GLU A 186 -3.19 -12.08 -15.64
C GLU A 186 -4.54 -12.77 -15.88
N VAL A 187 -4.59 -14.10 -15.72
CA VAL A 187 -5.75 -14.90 -16.12
C VAL A 187 -6.79 -15.02 -14.99
N SER A 188 -6.33 -15.25 -13.76
CA SER A 188 -7.24 -15.57 -12.64
C SER A 188 -7.60 -14.37 -11.78
N VAL A 189 -6.70 -13.38 -11.66
CA VAL A 189 -6.93 -12.22 -10.78
C VAL A 189 -7.40 -11.00 -11.57
N LEU A 190 -6.69 -10.64 -12.64
CA LEU A 190 -7.02 -9.47 -13.45
C LEU A 190 -8.13 -9.77 -14.45
N ASN A 191 -8.07 -10.93 -15.13
CA ASN A 191 -8.92 -11.24 -16.28
C ASN A 191 -8.98 -10.06 -17.27
N SER A 192 -7.81 -9.52 -17.60
CA SER A 192 -7.68 -8.27 -18.35
C SER A 192 -8.22 -8.42 -19.78
N SER A 193 -9.02 -7.46 -20.23
CA SER A 193 -9.42 -7.35 -21.62
C SER A 193 -8.24 -6.94 -22.52
N GLY A 194 -8.34 -7.22 -23.81
CA GLY A 194 -7.26 -6.93 -24.77
C GLY A 194 -7.03 -5.44 -25.06
N SER A 195 -7.91 -4.54 -24.60
CA SER A 195 -7.81 -3.10 -24.85
C SER A 195 -8.58 -2.29 -23.81
N ILE A 196 -8.10 -1.08 -23.52
CA ILE A 196 -8.75 -0.13 -22.59
C ILE A 196 -10.15 0.33 -23.04
N ALA A 197 -10.47 0.17 -24.32
CA ALA A 197 -11.79 0.48 -24.88
C ALA A 197 -12.84 -0.60 -24.56
N ASP A 198 -12.40 -1.79 -24.17
CA ASP A 198 -13.27 -2.90 -23.77
C ASP A 198 -13.13 -3.10 -22.27
N THR A 199 -14.16 -2.71 -21.50
CA THR A 199 -14.12 -2.77 -20.04
C THR A 199 -14.26 -4.22 -19.52
N GLY A 200 -14.63 -5.19 -20.36
CA GLY A 200 -14.88 -6.56 -19.94
C GLY A 200 -16.06 -6.68 -18.98
N GLY A 201 -16.11 -7.80 -18.23
CA GLY A 201 -17.14 -8.09 -17.23
C GLY A 201 -16.62 -7.99 -15.79
N ILE A 202 -17.53 -7.91 -14.82
CA ILE A 202 -17.18 -7.94 -13.38
C ILE A 202 -16.68 -9.34 -13.04
N VAL A 203 -15.45 -9.43 -12.52
CA VAL A 203 -14.85 -10.68 -12.03
C VAL A 203 -15.49 -11.01 -10.68
N GLY A 204 -16.09 -12.21 -10.57
CA GLY A 204 -16.81 -12.70 -9.38
C GLY A 204 -16.03 -13.73 -8.57
#